data_AF-A0A660MKA2-F1
#
_entry.id   AF-A0A660MKA2-F1
#
_cell.length_a   1.000
_cell.length_b   1.000
_cell.length_c   1.000
_cell.angle_alpha   90.00
_cell.angle_beta   90.00
_cell.angle_gamma   90.00
#
_symmetry.space_group_name_H-M   'P 1'
#
loop_
_entity.id
_entity.type
_entity.pdbx_description
1 polymer ?
#
loop_
_entity_poly.entity_id
_entity_poly.type
_entity_poly.pdbx_seq_one_letter_code
_entity_poly.pdbx_strand_id
1 'polypeptide(L)'
;MKIQPLLIAALSGIIFLTQSALAIETPPGWKVETHGAERHYTPETDTGFDILLRITPPHNNMGKSAAEWAKTVARFFAGGGPTINVNGDPVINGDRATISMTLERPNGRRYLQITVYPLNAKQLREIAFMIRDDAELRQRYQPVVDSMIDAQYAEDHAGAAADADTGGNQSSSDDVPFVPAGWSGKHTGNVTLYTPQDSDKKIFIVSVYDPMPDAGMNRTTWLEFAASGIAKGYDKVLEHDAVDGAGELVVTNYRLEEKGQKLYANFTAFPAGKDKMRLVLVICEEDAALLQRFQEDAKQIIAAYFTQAQ
;
A
#
# COMPACT_ATOMS: atom_id res chain seq x y z
N MET A 1 -52.21 25.77 2.15
CA MET A 1 -51.28 26.80 1.62
C MET A 1 -50.04 26.79 2.51
N LYS A 2 -48.89 26.30 2.02
CA LYS A 2 -47.76 27.10 1.46
C LYS A 2 -47.15 28.00 2.57
N ILE A 3 -45.90 27.87 3.04
CA ILE A 3 -44.59 27.77 2.35
C ILE A 3 -43.49 27.20 3.29
N GLN A 4 -42.43 26.70 2.64
CA GLN A 4 -41.14 26.12 3.05
C GLN A 4 -40.38 26.73 4.25
N PRO A 5 -39.50 25.95 4.90
CA PRO A 5 -38.34 26.46 5.62
C PRO A 5 -37.12 26.59 4.68
N LEU A 6 -36.43 27.72 4.75
CA LEU A 6 -35.10 27.89 4.18
C LEU A 6 -34.18 28.48 5.26
N LEU A 7 -33.11 27.72 5.56
CA LEU A 7 -31.73 28.19 5.81
C LEU A 7 -31.46 29.22 6.92
N ILE A 8 -30.60 28.88 7.89
CA ILE A 8 -29.17 29.29 7.96
C ILE A 8 -28.46 28.62 9.15
N ALA A 9 -27.21 28.26 8.88
CA ALA A 9 -26.10 27.70 9.65
C ALA A 9 -25.86 28.20 11.10
N ALA A 10 -25.17 27.38 11.92
CA ALA A 10 -23.73 27.56 12.22
C ALA A 10 -23.22 26.67 13.39
N LEU A 11 -22.16 25.89 13.09
CA LEU A 11 -20.94 25.64 13.87
C LEU A 11 -21.01 25.33 15.38
N SER A 12 -20.52 24.14 15.76
CA SER A 12 -19.23 23.94 16.47
C SER A 12 -19.22 22.61 17.23
N GLY A 13 -18.26 21.75 16.91
CA GLY A 13 -18.03 20.51 17.67
C GLY A 13 -16.91 19.72 17.03
N ILE A 14 -15.69 20.02 17.46
CA ILE A 14 -14.42 19.37 17.07
C ILE A 14 -14.59 17.84 17.13
N ILE A 15 -14.51 17.19 15.97
CA ILE A 15 -14.28 15.75 15.88
C ILE A 15 -12.86 15.60 15.32
N PHE A 16 -11.98 14.99 16.10
CA PHE A 16 -10.76 14.37 15.56
C PHE A 16 -11.20 13.29 14.57
N LEU A 17 -11.33 13.63 13.29
CA LEU A 17 -11.49 12.64 12.24
C LEU A 17 -10.07 12.16 11.91
N THR A 18 -9.68 11.01 12.45
CA THR A 18 -8.85 10.10 11.67
C THR A 18 -9.52 10.00 10.30
N GLN A 19 -8.91 10.55 9.25
CA GLN A 19 -9.50 10.51 7.91
C GLN A 19 -9.55 9.05 7.44
N SER A 20 -10.60 8.32 7.84
CA SER A 20 -11.04 7.11 7.17
C SER A 20 -11.30 7.48 5.71
N ALA A 21 -11.07 6.56 4.77
CA ALA A 21 -11.59 6.75 3.42
C ALA A 21 -13.10 7.07 3.54
N LEU A 22 -13.50 8.30 3.20
CA LEU A 22 -14.91 8.67 3.22
C LEU A 22 -15.62 7.75 2.24
N ALA A 23 -16.59 7.00 2.75
CA ALA A 23 -17.29 6.02 1.94
C ALA A 23 -18.12 6.74 0.89
N ILE A 24 -17.72 6.64 -0.38
CA ILE A 24 -18.58 7.00 -1.51
C ILE A 24 -19.89 6.20 -1.45
N GLU A 25 -20.94 6.75 -2.04
CA GLU A 25 -22.22 6.04 -2.15
C GLU A 25 -22.00 4.69 -2.84
N THR A 26 -22.53 3.63 -2.24
CA THR A 26 -22.40 2.28 -2.80
C THR A 26 -23.31 2.16 -4.02
N PRO A 27 -22.79 1.84 -5.22
CA PRO A 27 -23.61 1.75 -6.42
C PRO A 27 -24.67 0.65 -6.32
N PRO A 28 -25.82 0.77 -7.02
CA PRO A 28 -26.82 -0.27 -7.08
C PRO A 28 -26.24 -1.62 -7.54
N GLY A 29 -26.56 -2.70 -6.82
CA GLY A 29 -26.05 -4.05 -7.11
C GLY A 29 -24.60 -4.27 -6.69
N TRP A 30 -24.03 -3.37 -5.90
CA TRP A 30 -22.74 -3.54 -5.22
C TRP A 30 -22.94 -3.57 -3.71
N LYS A 31 -22.05 -4.29 -3.04
CA LYS A 31 -21.89 -4.26 -1.60
C LYS A 31 -20.57 -3.62 -1.23
N VAL A 32 -20.52 -3.01 -0.05
CA VAL A 32 -19.30 -2.46 0.54
C VAL A 32 -18.99 -3.17 1.85
N GLU A 33 -17.74 -3.60 1.99
CA GLU A 33 -17.20 -4.19 3.21
C GLU A 33 -16.01 -3.33 3.68
N THR A 34 -15.85 -3.23 5.00
CA THR A 34 -14.70 -2.52 5.60
C THR A 34 -13.68 -3.56 6.05
N HIS A 35 -12.47 -3.46 5.52
CA HIS A 35 -11.35 -4.34 5.85
C HIS A 35 -10.23 -3.47 6.45
N GLY A 36 -10.12 -3.46 7.77
CA GLY A 36 -9.28 -2.50 8.47
C GLY A 36 -9.74 -1.05 8.21
N ALA A 37 -8.86 -0.24 7.64
CA ALA A 37 -9.16 1.14 7.24
C ALA A 37 -9.58 1.29 5.76
N GLU A 38 -9.65 0.18 5.02
CA GLU A 38 -9.98 0.16 3.60
C GLU A 38 -11.47 -0.07 3.34
N ARG A 39 -11.92 0.34 2.16
CA ARG A 39 -13.25 0.06 1.64
C ARG A 39 -13.15 -0.85 0.44
N HIS A 40 -13.82 -2.00 0.53
CA HIS A 40 -13.85 -3.01 -0.52
C HIS A 40 -15.25 -3.03 -1.11
N TYR A 41 -15.35 -2.81 -2.40
CA TYR A 41 -16.61 -2.85 -3.13
C TYR A 41 -16.59 -4.05 -4.08
N THR A 42 -17.66 -4.82 -4.03
CA THR A 42 -17.84 -6.03 -4.84
C THR A 42 -19.27 -6.07 -5.37
N PRO A 43 -19.50 -6.46 -6.63
CA PRO A 43 -20.86 -6.68 -7.12
C PRO A 43 -21.55 -7.76 -6.27
N GLU A 44 -22.84 -7.58 -5.94
CA GLU A 44 -23.60 -8.58 -5.18
C GLU A 44 -23.68 -9.94 -5.89
N THR A 45 -23.55 -9.92 -7.22
CA THR A 45 -23.53 -11.13 -8.07
C THR A 45 -22.19 -11.86 -8.06
N ASP A 46 -21.11 -11.26 -7.52
CA ASP A 46 -19.80 -11.89 -7.43
C ASP A 46 -19.69 -12.69 -6.12
N THR A 47 -19.60 -14.01 -6.27
CA THR A 47 -19.48 -14.95 -5.15
C THR A 47 -18.05 -15.45 -4.94
N GLY A 48 -17.10 -15.05 -5.80
CA GLY A 48 -15.75 -15.60 -5.86
C GLY A 48 -14.62 -14.60 -5.58
N PHE A 49 -14.95 -13.34 -5.25
CA PHE A 49 -13.98 -12.22 -5.22
C PHE A 49 -13.25 -12.06 -6.57
N ASP A 50 -13.95 -12.33 -7.65
CA ASP A 50 -13.44 -12.16 -9.01
C ASP A 50 -13.48 -10.71 -9.46
N ILE A 51 -14.19 -9.84 -8.74
CA ILE A 51 -14.36 -8.41 -9.01
C ILE A 51 -14.26 -7.65 -7.69
N LEU A 52 -13.24 -6.81 -7.56
CA LEU A 52 -12.98 -6.03 -6.36
C LEU A 52 -12.51 -4.63 -6.74
N LEU A 53 -13.20 -3.60 -6.27
CA LEU A 53 -12.65 -2.25 -6.18
C LEU A 53 -12.27 -1.98 -4.73
N ARG A 54 -10.99 -1.71 -4.48
CA ARG A 54 -10.44 -1.38 -3.18
C ARG A 54 -10.02 0.08 -3.15
N ILE A 55 -10.46 0.81 -2.14
CA ILE A 55 -10.05 2.18 -1.85
C ILE A 55 -9.29 2.17 -0.52
N THR A 56 -8.01 2.55 -0.56
CA THR A 56 -7.17 2.65 0.65
C THR A 56 -7.49 3.94 1.41
N PRO A 57 -7.22 4.04 2.73
CA PRO A 57 -7.21 5.32 3.44
C PRO A 57 -6.11 6.25 2.88
N PRO A 58 -6.16 7.57 3.15
CA PRO A 58 -5.03 8.46 2.86
C PRO A 58 -3.76 7.90 3.50
N HIS A 59 -2.70 7.78 2.73
CA HIS A 59 -1.41 7.32 3.26
C HIS A 59 -0.30 8.27 2.84
N ASN A 60 0.79 8.28 3.61
CA ASN A 60 1.96 9.09 3.33
C ASN A 60 2.47 8.77 1.91
N ASN A 61 2.74 9.82 1.12
CA ASN A 61 3.24 9.73 -0.24
C ASN A 61 4.71 9.30 -0.29
N MET A 62 5.39 9.34 0.86
CA MET A 62 6.72 8.81 1.03
C MET A 62 7.74 9.47 0.07
N GLY A 63 7.53 10.76 -0.21
CA GLY A 63 8.32 11.55 -1.14
C GLY A 63 8.19 11.12 -2.62
N LYS A 64 7.28 10.20 -2.94
CA LYS A 64 7.00 9.75 -4.30
C LYS A 64 5.82 10.53 -4.89
N SER A 65 5.92 10.84 -6.18
CA SER A 65 4.77 11.26 -6.99
C SER A 65 3.76 10.11 -7.16
N ALA A 66 2.53 10.43 -7.57
CA ALA A 66 1.50 9.43 -7.86
C ALA A 66 1.96 8.37 -8.88
N ALA A 67 2.71 8.79 -9.91
CA ALA A 67 3.25 7.90 -10.94
C ALA A 67 4.31 6.94 -10.38
N GLU A 68 5.22 7.44 -9.54
CA GLU A 68 6.26 6.63 -8.89
C GLU A 68 5.65 5.66 -7.87
N TRP A 69 4.62 6.09 -7.14
CA TRP A 69 3.87 5.22 -6.24
C TRP A 69 3.15 4.11 -7.01
N ALA A 70 2.44 4.45 -8.08
CA ALA A 70 1.75 3.47 -8.93
C ALA A 70 2.71 2.38 -9.44
N LYS A 71 3.92 2.76 -9.87
CA LYS A 71 4.98 1.80 -10.26
C LYS A 71 5.47 0.94 -9.09
N THR A 72 5.61 1.53 -7.90
CA THR A 72 6.03 0.83 -6.68
C THR A 72 5.02 -0.26 -6.32
N VAL A 73 3.73 0.10 -6.29
CA VAL A 73 2.62 -0.81 -6.02
C VAL A 73 2.54 -1.90 -7.08
N ALA A 74 2.68 -1.54 -8.36
CA ALA A 74 2.70 -2.50 -9.46
C ALA A 74 3.80 -3.57 -9.29
N ARG A 75 5.02 -3.16 -8.92
CA ARG A 75 6.12 -4.11 -8.68
C ARG A 75 5.88 -4.98 -7.46
N PHE A 76 5.29 -4.42 -6.41
CA PHE A 76 4.90 -5.18 -5.23
C PHE A 76 3.91 -6.31 -5.59
N PHE A 77 2.86 -5.98 -6.36
CA PHE A 77 1.93 -7.00 -6.86
C PHE A 77 2.59 -7.98 -7.83
N ALA A 78 3.58 -7.51 -8.58
CA ALA A 78 4.27 -8.33 -9.56
C ALA A 78 5.18 -9.40 -8.94
N GLY A 79 5.74 -9.14 -7.76
CA GLY A 79 6.70 -10.01 -7.09
C GLY A 79 6.12 -11.23 -6.37
N GLY A 80 4.78 -11.33 -6.23
CA GLY A 80 4.11 -12.42 -5.51
C GLY A 80 3.60 -13.60 -6.36
N GLY A 81 3.95 -13.66 -7.64
CA GLY A 81 3.57 -14.72 -8.59
C GLY A 81 4.12 -14.43 -10.00
N PRO A 82 4.01 -15.33 -10.98
CA PRO A 82 4.51 -15.08 -12.33
C PRO A 82 3.67 -13.96 -12.99
N THR A 83 4.18 -12.74 -12.91
CA THR A 83 3.55 -11.58 -13.57
C THR A 83 3.84 -11.66 -15.05
N ILE A 84 2.78 -11.69 -15.86
CA ILE A 84 2.92 -11.88 -17.30
C ILE A 84 3.25 -10.54 -17.98
N ASN A 85 2.59 -9.43 -17.59
CA ASN A 85 2.78 -8.13 -18.22
C ASN A 85 2.41 -6.99 -17.27
N VAL A 86 3.38 -6.11 -16.95
CA VAL A 86 3.11 -4.75 -16.49
C VAL A 86 3.00 -3.88 -17.74
N ASN A 87 1.85 -3.24 -17.97
CA ASN A 87 1.69 -2.38 -19.14
C ASN A 87 2.44 -1.07 -18.93
N GLY A 88 3.71 -1.04 -19.34
CA GLY A 88 4.48 0.19 -19.58
C GLY A 88 4.51 1.19 -18.42
N ASP A 89 4.66 2.47 -18.77
CA ASP A 89 4.59 3.58 -17.83
C ASP A 89 3.13 3.90 -17.46
N PRO A 90 2.85 4.41 -16.24
CA PRO A 90 1.53 4.89 -15.86
C PRO A 90 0.99 5.94 -16.85
N VAL A 91 -0.28 5.82 -17.20
CA VAL A 91 -1.02 6.85 -17.93
C VAL A 91 -1.34 7.98 -16.96
N ILE A 92 -1.00 9.21 -17.36
CA ILE A 92 -1.21 10.41 -16.54
C ILE A 92 -2.41 11.20 -17.07
N ASN A 93 -3.35 11.51 -16.19
CA ASN A 93 -4.49 12.38 -16.46
C ASN A 93 -4.63 13.43 -15.35
N GLY A 94 -4.13 14.64 -15.59
CA GLY A 94 -3.98 15.65 -14.53
C GLY A 94 -2.95 15.20 -13.49
N ASP A 95 -3.35 15.16 -12.22
CA ASP A 95 -2.55 14.66 -11.09
C ASP A 95 -2.77 13.16 -10.79
N ARG A 96 -3.69 12.51 -11.52
CA ARG A 96 -3.95 11.07 -11.45
C ARG A 96 -2.96 10.30 -12.31
N ALA A 97 -2.40 9.24 -11.74
CA ALA A 97 -1.60 8.25 -12.43
C ALA A 97 -2.30 6.88 -12.37
N THR A 98 -2.45 6.23 -13.52
CA THR A 98 -3.07 4.92 -13.63
C THR A 98 -2.11 3.93 -14.28
N ILE A 99 -1.85 2.80 -13.65
CA ILE A 99 -1.09 1.69 -14.22
C ILE A 99 -1.93 0.43 -14.22
N SER A 100 -1.78 -0.40 -15.25
CA SER A 100 -2.51 -1.66 -15.36
C SER A 100 -1.57 -2.82 -15.64
N MET A 101 -1.94 -4.01 -15.18
CA MET A 101 -1.17 -5.23 -15.38
C MET A 101 -2.06 -6.47 -15.38
N THR A 102 -1.51 -7.57 -15.86
CA THR A 102 -2.12 -8.90 -15.74
C THR A 102 -1.30 -9.76 -14.78
N LEU A 103 -1.98 -10.35 -13.81
CA LEU A 103 -1.43 -11.23 -12.78
C LEU A 103 -1.87 -12.67 -13.05
N GLU A 104 -0.96 -13.64 -12.99
CA GLU A 104 -1.33 -15.05 -12.86
C GLU A 104 -1.60 -15.39 -11.40
N ARG A 105 -2.72 -16.05 -11.14
CA ARG A 105 -3.10 -16.56 -9.82
C ARG A 105 -3.49 -18.04 -9.93
N PRO A 106 -3.42 -18.82 -8.85
CA PRO A 106 -3.85 -20.22 -8.86
C PRO A 106 -5.28 -20.45 -9.36
N ASN A 107 -6.16 -19.46 -9.19
CA ASN A 107 -7.55 -19.45 -9.65
C ASN A 107 -7.76 -18.66 -10.96
N GLY A 108 -6.71 -18.56 -11.79
CA GLY A 108 -6.73 -17.96 -13.12
C GLY A 108 -6.23 -16.53 -13.18
N ARG A 109 -6.09 -16.01 -14.40
CA ARG A 109 -5.57 -14.66 -14.66
C ARG A 109 -6.48 -13.56 -14.12
N ARG A 110 -5.86 -12.49 -13.62
CA ARG A 110 -6.51 -11.27 -13.15
C ARG A 110 -5.95 -10.06 -13.87
N TYR A 111 -6.83 -9.13 -14.24
CA TYR A 111 -6.46 -7.77 -14.61
C TYR A 111 -6.50 -6.91 -13.34
N LEU A 112 -5.46 -6.12 -13.14
CA LEU A 112 -5.36 -5.15 -12.04
C LEU A 112 -5.11 -3.76 -12.63
N GLN A 113 -5.94 -2.80 -12.26
CA GLN A 113 -5.76 -1.38 -12.51
C GLN A 113 -5.53 -0.68 -11.16
N ILE A 114 -4.43 0.05 -11.04
CA ILE A 114 -4.10 0.87 -9.88
C ILE A 114 -4.18 2.33 -10.31
N THR A 115 -5.00 3.11 -9.63
CA THR A 115 -5.12 4.56 -9.80
C THR A 115 -4.62 5.23 -8.53
N VAL A 116 -3.74 6.22 -8.69
CA VAL A 116 -3.13 6.97 -7.58
C VAL A 116 -3.25 8.46 -7.85
N TYR A 117 -3.53 9.25 -6.82
CA TYR A 117 -3.49 10.71 -6.89
C TYR A 117 -3.08 11.35 -5.57
N PRO A 118 -2.49 12.55 -5.60
CA PRO A 118 -2.22 13.31 -4.39
C PRO A 118 -3.50 13.82 -3.75
N LEU A 119 -3.52 13.76 -2.42
CA LEU A 119 -4.52 14.46 -1.60
C LEU A 119 -3.96 15.80 -1.13
N ASN A 120 -2.65 15.84 -0.88
CA ASN A 120 -1.87 17.03 -0.56
C ASN A 120 -0.38 16.76 -0.80
N ALA A 121 0.50 17.65 -0.36
CA ALA A 121 1.96 17.54 -0.55
C ALA A 121 2.60 16.29 0.09
N LYS A 122 1.94 15.64 1.05
CA LYS A 122 2.47 14.51 1.82
C LYS A 122 1.62 13.25 1.76
N GLN A 123 0.43 13.28 1.16
CA GLN A 123 -0.49 12.15 1.16
C GLN A 123 -0.97 11.81 -0.25
N LEU A 124 -1.16 10.50 -0.49
CA LEU A 124 -1.77 9.95 -1.69
C LEU A 124 -3.05 9.19 -1.32
N ARG A 125 -3.91 9.02 -2.31
CA ARG A 125 -4.92 7.98 -2.38
C ARG A 125 -4.45 6.89 -3.35
N GLU A 126 -4.67 5.63 -2.99
CA GLU A 126 -4.52 4.48 -3.88
C GLU A 126 -5.89 3.79 -4.05
N ILE A 127 -6.27 3.53 -5.30
CA ILE A 127 -7.48 2.76 -5.65
C ILE A 127 -7.07 1.62 -6.56
N ALA A 128 -7.38 0.39 -6.17
CA ALA A 128 -7.05 -0.82 -6.92
C ALA A 128 -8.34 -1.51 -7.40
N PHE A 129 -8.51 -1.63 -8.70
CA PHE A 129 -9.56 -2.42 -9.32
C PHE A 129 -8.99 -3.73 -9.85
N MET A 130 -9.41 -4.85 -9.25
CA MET A 130 -9.05 -6.20 -9.66
C MET A 130 -10.26 -6.91 -10.24
N ILE A 131 -10.06 -7.59 -11.37
CA ILE A 131 -11.10 -8.32 -12.07
C ILE A 131 -10.50 -9.54 -12.78
N ARG A 132 -11.30 -10.59 -13.02
CA ARG A 132 -10.90 -11.66 -13.94
C ARG A 132 -10.40 -11.08 -15.27
N ASP A 133 -9.36 -11.68 -15.85
CA ASP A 133 -8.85 -11.27 -17.16
C ASP A 133 -9.80 -11.67 -18.30
N ASP A 134 -10.97 -11.03 -18.33
CA ASP A 134 -12.08 -11.23 -19.24
C ASP A 134 -12.51 -9.86 -19.78
N ALA A 135 -12.44 -9.68 -21.10
CA ALA A 135 -12.71 -8.40 -21.73
C ALA A 135 -14.18 -7.99 -21.65
N GLU A 136 -15.12 -8.94 -21.72
CA GLU A 136 -16.56 -8.66 -21.62
C GLU A 136 -16.91 -8.26 -20.19
N LEU A 137 -16.35 -8.97 -19.21
CA LEU A 137 -16.53 -8.65 -17.79
C LEU A 137 -15.97 -7.26 -17.49
N ARG A 138 -14.75 -6.95 -17.98
CA ARG A 138 -14.17 -5.60 -17.84
C ARG A 138 -15.06 -4.54 -18.48
N GLN A 139 -15.48 -4.74 -19.74
CA GLN A 139 -16.34 -3.78 -20.43
C GLN A 139 -17.64 -3.51 -19.66
N ARG A 140 -18.21 -4.53 -19.02
CA ARG A 140 -19.43 -4.40 -18.22
C ARG A 140 -19.24 -3.58 -16.95
N TYR A 141 -18.14 -3.78 -16.22
CA TYR A 141 -17.95 -3.18 -14.89
C TYR A 141 -17.11 -1.91 -14.88
N GLN A 142 -16.29 -1.67 -15.90
CA GLN A 142 -15.42 -0.51 -15.98
C GLN A 142 -16.19 0.83 -15.82
N PRO A 143 -17.35 1.06 -16.48
CA PRO A 143 -18.05 2.34 -16.33
C PRO A 143 -18.49 2.64 -14.90
N VAL A 144 -18.90 1.61 -14.15
CA VAL A 144 -19.29 1.78 -12.74
C VAL A 144 -18.06 2.05 -11.88
N VAL A 145 -16.97 1.33 -12.12
CA VAL A 145 -15.69 1.53 -11.44
C VAL A 145 -15.11 2.93 -11.70
N ASP A 146 -15.12 3.39 -12.94
CA ASP A 146 -14.66 4.73 -13.31
C ASP A 146 -15.49 5.79 -12.58
N SER A 147 -16.81 5.62 -12.53
CA SER A 147 -17.70 6.50 -11.76
C SER A 147 -17.38 6.50 -10.26
N MET A 148 -17.01 5.36 -9.68
CA MET A 148 -16.62 5.26 -8.28
C MET A 148 -15.27 5.93 -8.01
N ILE A 149 -14.30 5.76 -8.91
CA ILE A 149 -13.00 6.44 -8.83
C ILE A 149 -13.19 7.95 -8.94
N ASP A 150 -14.01 8.42 -9.88
CA ASP A 150 -14.33 9.84 -10.05
C ASP A 150 -15.06 10.41 -8.83
N ALA A 151 -16.00 9.67 -8.25
CA ALA A 151 -16.69 10.07 -7.03
C ALA A 151 -15.72 10.18 -5.83
N GLN A 152 -14.82 9.21 -5.66
CA GLN A 152 -13.83 9.25 -4.58
C GLN A 152 -12.86 10.41 -4.78
N TYR A 153 -12.42 10.65 -6.01
CA TYR A 153 -11.56 11.78 -6.34
C TYR A 153 -12.26 13.11 -6.04
N ALA A 154 -13.53 13.26 -6.41
CA ALA A 154 -14.30 14.46 -6.13
C ALA A 154 -14.49 14.69 -4.63
N GLU A 155 -14.79 13.64 -3.86
CA GLU A 155 -14.93 13.72 -2.40
C GLU A 155 -13.63 14.17 -1.73
N ASP A 156 -12.52 13.54 -2.10
CA ASP A 156 -11.19 13.84 -1.58
C ASP A 156 -10.76 15.29 -1.85
N HIS A 157 -11.13 15.84 -3.01
CA HIS A 157 -10.78 17.20 -3.41
C HIS A 157 -11.82 18.25 -3.00
N ALA A 158 -13.06 17.85 -2.69
CA ALA A 158 -14.05 18.71 -2.06
C ALA A 158 -13.65 19.02 -0.60
N GLY A 159 -12.99 18.08 0.09
CA GLY A 159 -12.43 18.26 1.44
C GLY A 159 -11.10 19.03 1.50
N ALA A 160 -10.35 19.10 0.39
CA ALA A 160 -9.03 19.74 0.32
C ALA A 160 -9.04 21.27 0.50
N ALA A 161 -10.21 21.91 0.53
CA ALA A 161 -10.35 23.34 0.84
C ALA A 161 -10.31 23.67 2.35
N ALA A 162 -10.27 22.67 3.24
CA ALA A 162 -10.43 22.89 4.68
C ALA A 162 -9.17 22.75 5.54
N ASP A 163 -8.13 22.02 5.12
CA ASP A 163 -6.99 21.74 6.00
C ASP A 163 -5.64 22.05 5.33
N ALA A 164 -5.25 23.32 5.43
CA ALA A 164 -3.86 23.71 5.49
C ALA A 164 -3.63 24.28 6.89
N ASP A 165 -3.01 23.53 7.80
CA ASP A 165 -1.81 23.95 8.53
C ASP A 165 -1.51 23.10 9.79
N THR A 166 -0.21 22.84 9.96
CA THR A 166 0.58 22.54 11.18
C THR A 166 0.24 21.40 12.12
N GLY A 167 1.29 20.63 12.45
CA GLY A 167 1.42 20.04 13.78
C GLY A 167 2.46 18.95 13.90
N GLY A 168 3.75 19.30 13.81
CA GLY A 168 4.81 18.40 14.25
C GLY A 168 4.82 18.25 15.78
N ASN A 169 5.24 17.09 16.28
CA ASN A 169 6.07 17.03 17.47
C ASN A 169 6.92 15.76 17.55
N GLN A 170 8.14 15.95 18.05
CA GLN A 170 9.21 14.96 18.16
C GLN A 170 9.02 13.95 19.31
N SER A 171 9.51 12.73 19.03
CA SER A 171 10.33 11.84 19.89
C SER A 171 9.81 11.34 21.25
N SER A 172 9.65 10.02 21.32
CA SER A 172 10.38 9.18 22.29
C SER A 172 10.83 7.88 21.63
N SER A 173 12.13 7.60 21.73
CA SER A 173 12.75 6.32 21.43
C SER A 173 12.26 5.28 22.44
N ASP A 174 11.65 4.20 21.94
CA ASP A 174 11.44 2.86 22.56
C ASP A 174 10.02 2.31 22.34
N ASP A 175 9.09 3.12 21.83
CA ASP A 175 7.76 2.65 21.45
C ASP A 175 7.68 2.26 19.97
N VAL A 176 7.12 1.07 19.74
CA VAL A 176 6.68 0.57 18.44
C VAL A 176 5.70 1.62 17.87
N PRO A 177 6.04 2.36 16.79
CA PRO A 177 5.34 3.58 16.40
C PRO A 177 3.90 3.34 15.92
N PHE A 178 3.60 2.10 15.52
CA PHE A 178 2.28 1.69 15.05
C PHE A 178 2.16 0.17 15.07
N VAL A 179 1.06 -0.38 15.59
CA VAL A 179 0.72 -1.81 15.48
C VAL A 179 -0.66 -1.92 14.84
N PRO A 180 -0.80 -2.49 13.64
CA PRO A 180 -2.10 -2.69 13.02
C PRO A 180 -3.00 -3.62 13.86
N ALA A 181 -4.32 -3.49 13.70
CA ALA A 181 -5.27 -4.33 14.40
C ALA A 181 -5.07 -5.81 14.06
N GLY A 182 -5.03 -6.69 15.06
CA GLY A 182 -4.75 -8.12 14.84
C GLY A 182 -3.27 -8.45 14.63
N TRP A 183 -2.36 -7.50 14.86
CA TRP A 183 -0.92 -7.73 14.84
C TRP A 183 -0.30 -7.64 16.23
N SER A 184 0.90 -8.20 16.37
CA SER A 184 1.80 -7.93 17.49
C SER A 184 3.10 -7.33 16.97
N GLY A 185 3.57 -6.26 17.61
CA GLY A 185 4.90 -5.70 17.40
C GLY A 185 5.78 -5.97 18.62
N LYS A 186 6.97 -6.53 18.43
CA LYS A 186 7.93 -6.76 19.50
C LYS A 186 9.32 -6.31 19.08
N HIS A 187 9.87 -5.35 19.81
CA HIS A 187 11.26 -4.97 19.67
C HIS A 187 12.19 -6.02 20.32
N THR A 188 13.19 -6.49 19.59
CA THR A 188 14.17 -7.48 20.06
C THR A 188 15.53 -7.21 19.43
N GLY A 189 16.52 -6.84 20.25
CA GLY A 189 17.85 -6.52 19.75
C GLY A 189 17.83 -5.22 18.95
N ASN A 190 18.20 -5.29 17.67
CA ASN A 190 18.23 -4.14 16.75
C ASN A 190 17.09 -4.16 15.72
N VAL A 191 16.02 -4.92 16.00
CA VAL A 191 14.90 -5.12 15.07
C VAL A 191 13.58 -5.17 15.82
N THR A 192 12.55 -4.55 15.23
CA THR A 192 11.16 -4.70 15.65
C THR A 192 10.47 -5.67 14.71
N LEU A 193 9.97 -6.77 15.27
CA LEU A 193 9.27 -7.81 14.52
C LEU A 193 7.76 -7.62 14.66
N TYR A 194 7.09 -7.54 13.52
CA TYR A 194 5.62 -7.52 13.42
C TYR A 194 5.12 -8.83 12.84
N THR A 195 4.17 -9.44 13.52
CA THR A 195 3.53 -10.69 13.09
C THR A 195 2.01 -10.56 13.20
N PRO A 196 1.25 -10.94 12.16
CA PRO A 196 -0.19 -11.03 12.26
C PRO A 196 -0.56 -12.22 13.15
N GLN A 197 -1.55 -12.04 14.04
CA GLN A 197 -1.98 -13.08 14.97
C GLN A 197 -2.72 -14.23 14.26
N ASP A 198 -3.38 -13.93 13.14
CA ASP A 198 -4.22 -14.87 12.37
C ASP A 198 -3.58 -15.31 11.05
N SER A 199 -2.29 -15.62 11.02
CA SER A 199 -1.58 -16.01 9.80
C SER A 199 -1.83 -17.45 9.35
N ASP A 200 -2.69 -18.21 10.03
CA ASP A 200 -2.91 -19.66 9.82
C ASP A 200 -1.62 -20.48 9.86
N LYS A 201 -0.66 -20.05 10.71
CA LYS A 201 0.72 -20.59 10.83
C LYS A 201 1.61 -20.36 9.60
N LYS A 202 1.16 -19.60 8.61
CA LYS A 202 1.99 -19.19 7.49
C LYS A 202 2.94 -18.08 7.88
N ILE A 203 4.09 -18.02 7.22
CA ILE A 203 5.08 -16.97 7.44
C ILE A 203 4.57 -15.68 6.78
N PHE A 204 4.31 -14.66 7.61
CA PHE A 204 4.21 -13.27 7.19
C PHE A 204 4.79 -12.39 8.30
N ILE A 205 5.93 -11.75 8.04
CA ILE A 205 6.68 -11.00 9.07
C ILE A 205 7.14 -9.69 8.46
N VAL A 206 6.95 -8.59 9.20
CA VAL A 206 7.61 -7.31 8.90
C VAL A 206 8.69 -7.09 9.94
N SER A 207 9.94 -7.00 9.48
CA SER A 207 11.12 -6.76 10.30
C SER A 207 11.60 -5.35 10.05
N VAL A 208 11.48 -4.47 11.04
CA VAL A 208 11.97 -3.09 10.97
C VAL A 208 13.25 -2.97 11.78
N TYR A 209 14.37 -2.83 11.08
CA TYR A 209 15.67 -2.67 11.73
C TYR A 209 15.81 -1.26 12.29
N ASP A 210 16.60 -1.14 13.35
CA ASP A 210 17.03 0.16 13.86
C ASP A 210 17.87 0.90 12.81
N PRO A 211 17.93 2.25 12.87
CA PRO A 211 18.73 3.03 11.93
C PRO A 211 20.20 2.58 11.94
N MET A 212 20.67 2.13 10.78
CA MET A 212 22.04 1.66 10.54
C MET A 212 22.86 2.75 9.83
N PRO A 213 24.20 2.79 10.02
CA PRO A 213 25.05 3.72 9.27
C PRO A 213 24.90 3.53 7.75
N ASP A 214 24.83 4.63 7.00
CA ASP A 214 24.80 4.60 5.54
C ASP A 214 26.18 4.28 4.92
N ALA A 215 27.24 4.30 5.73
CA ALA A 215 28.63 4.06 5.33
C ALA A 215 29.11 4.94 4.16
N GLY A 216 28.49 6.13 3.97
CA GLY A 216 28.76 7.01 2.83
C GLY A 216 28.29 6.47 1.47
N MET A 217 27.53 5.36 1.45
CA MET A 217 26.93 4.82 0.24
C MET A 217 25.69 5.63 -0.15
N ASN A 218 25.42 5.76 -1.45
CA ASN A 218 24.11 6.22 -1.88
C ASN A 218 23.03 5.18 -1.53
N ARG A 219 21.76 5.60 -1.47
CA ARG A 219 20.65 4.76 -1.00
C ARG A 219 20.47 3.46 -1.78
N THR A 220 20.59 3.49 -3.11
CA THR A 220 20.36 2.28 -3.92
C THR A 220 21.48 1.27 -3.73
N THR A 221 22.74 1.73 -3.71
CA THR A 221 23.91 0.89 -3.39
C THR A 221 23.83 0.35 -1.97
N TRP A 222 23.39 1.16 -1.01
CA TRP A 222 23.24 0.74 0.38
C TRP A 222 22.18 -0.36 0.52
N LEU A 223 21.02 -0.20 -0.12
CA LEU A 223 19.97 -1.22 -0.09
C LEU A 223 20.42 -2.52 -0.75
N GLU A 224 21.09 -2.46 -1.91
CA GLU A 224 21.63 -3.64 -2.58
C GLU A 224 22.60 -4.40 -1.65
N PHE A 225 23.51 -3.66 -1.00
CA PHE A 225 24.44 -4.23 -0.03
C PHE A 225 23.73 -4.91 1.15
N ALA A 226 22.77 -4.22 1.77
CA ALA A 226 22.05 -4.72 2.94
C ALA A 226 21.13 -5.92 2.60
N ALA A 227 20.36 -5.81 1.53
CA ALA A 227 19.45 -6.87 1.07
C ALA A 227 20.23 -8.13 0.66
N SER A 228 21.32 -7.99 -0.11
CA SER A 228 22.21 -9.11 -0.47
C SER A 228 22.83 -9.76 0.77
N GLY A 229 23.22 -8.97 1.77
CA GLY A 229 23.75 -9.47 3.04
C GLY A 229 22.76 -10.37 3.78
N ILE A 230 21.49 -9.96 3.87
CA ILE A 230 20.43 -10.74 4.52
C ILE A 230 20.05 -11.96 3.68
N ALA A 231 19.90 -11.80 2.35
CA ALA A 231 19.50 -12.87 1.44
C ALA A 231 20.47 -14.07 1.45
N LYS A 232 21.77 -13.84 1.73
CA LYS A 232 22.77 -14.91 1.91
C LYS A 232 22.52 -15.82 3.12
N GLY A 233 21.65 -15.41 4.04
CA GLY A 233 21.26 -16.21 5.20
C GLY A 233 20.22 -17.29 4.88
N TYR A 234 19.65 -17.31 3.68
CA TYR A 234 18.68 -18.29 3.22
C TYR A 234 19.37 -19.41 2.42
N ASP A 235 18.75 -20.59 2.36
CA ASP A 235 19.30 -21.73 1.61
C ASP A 235 19.60 -21.39 0.14
N LYS A 236 18.68 -20.68 -0.54
CA LYS A 236 18.87 -20.22 -1.92
C LYS A 236 18.21 -18.87 -2.20
N VAL A 237 18.86 -18.09 -3.06
CA VAL A 237 18.25 -16.98 -3.79
C VAL A 237 17.81 -17.49 -5.16
N LEU A 238 16.51 -17.45 -5.45
CA LEU A 238 15.93 -17.94 -6.70
C LEU A 238 15.95 -16.85 -7.77
N GLU A 239 15.53 -15.64 -7.41
CA GLU A 239 15.56 -14.43 -8.25
C GLU A 239 15.62 -13.20 -7.35
N HIS A 240 16.07 -12.07 -7.92
CA HIS A 240 15.91 -10.77 -7.30
C HIS A 240 15.82 -9.67 -8.35
N ASP A 241 15.12 -8.60 -8.00
CA ASP A 241 14.98 -7.41 -8.82
C ASP A 241 16.20 -6.48 -8.66
N ALA A 242 16.39 -5.59 -9.62
CA ALA A 242 17.26 -4.43 -9.42
C ALA A 242 16.60 -3.43 -8.46
N VAL A 243 17.41 -2.73 -7.65
CA VAL A 243 16.90 -1.71 -6.74
C VAL A 243 16.20 -0.56 -7.48
N ASP A 244 14.97 -0.28 -7.08
CA ASP A 244 14.20 0.88 -7.51
C ASP A 244 14.51 2.11 -6.67
N GLY A 245 14.86 3.22 -7.32
CA GLY A 245 15.39 4.43 -6.70
C GLY A 245 14.43 5.61 -6.55
N ALA A 246 13.14 5.45 -6.85
CA ALA A 246 12.22 6.59 -6.96
C ALA A 246 11.83 7.21 -5.60
N GLY A 247 11.95 8.54 -5.45
CA GLY A 247 11.57 9.26 -4.22
C GLY A 247 12.55 9.09 -3.05
N GLU A 248 12.05 9.14 -1.80
CA GLU A 248 12.90 9.00 -0.60
C GLU A 248 13.19 7.56 -0.19
N LEU A 249 12.38 6.62 -0.66
CA LEU A 249 12.58 5.19 -0.45
C LEU A 249 13.20 4.50 -1.64
N VAL A 250 14.05 3.54 -1.33
CA VAL A 250 14.56 2.55 -2.26
C VAL A 250 13.95 1.20 -1.94
N VAL A 251 13.66 0.40 -2.97
CA VAL A 251 12.99 -0.91 -2.81
C VAL A 251 13.63 -1.96 -3.72
N THR A 252 13.74 -3.20 -3.25
CA THR A 252 14.07 -4.37 -4.08
C THR A 252 13.32 -5.60 -3.58
N ASN A 253 13.07 -6.55 -4.47
CA ASN A 253 12.39 -7.80 -4.13
C ASN A 253 13.28 -9.00 -4.41
N TYR A 254 13.12 -10.04 -3.61
CA TYR A 254 13.79 -11.33 -3.75
C TYR A 254 12.74 -12.43 -3.70
N ARG A 255 12.96 -13.50 -4.44
CA ARG A 255 12.41 -14.82 -4.09
C ARG A 255 13.51 -15.68 -3.53
N LEU A 256 13.22 -16.26 -2.39
CA LEU A 256 14.14 -17.02 -1.57
C LEU A 256 13.58 -18.43 -1.36
N GLU A 257 14.44 -19.39 -1.04
CA GLU A 257 14.06 -20.71 -0.58
C GLU A 257 14.71 -20.97 0.77
N GLU A 258 13.94 -21.50 1.72
CA GLU A 258 14.40 -21.94 3.04
C GLU A 258 13.72 -23.26 3.38
N LYS A 259 14.50 -24.33 3.58
CA LYS A 259 14.00 -25.68 3.91
C LYS A 259 12.93 -26.20 2.94
N GLY A 260 13.06 -25.84 1.67
CA GLY A 260 12.12 -26.19 0.61
C GLY A 260 10.86 -25.31 0.53
N GLN A 261 10.69 -24.34 1.44
CA GLN A 261 9.63 -23.33 1.37
C GLN A 261 10.06 -22.16 0.50
N LYS A 262 9.25 -21.79 -0.48
CA LYS A 262 9.45 -20.57 -1.27
C LYS A 262 8.91 -19.36 -0.53
N LEU A 263 9.73 -18.32 -0.48
CA LEU A 263 9.46 -17.08 0.23
C LEU A 263 9.61 -15.90 -0.72
N TYR A 264 8.72 -14.93 -0.55
CA TYR A 264 8.85 -13.60 -1.12
C TYR A 264 9.42 -12.65 -0.07
N ALA A 265 10.42 -11.87 -0.43
CA ALA A 265 11.02 -10.86 0.42
C ALA A 265 11.03 -9.50 -0.27
N ASN A 266 10.40 -8.50 0.34
CA ASN A 266 10.50 -7.11 -0.06
C ASN A 266 11.41 -6.38 0.92
N PHE A 267 12.48 -5.78 0.39
CA PHE A 267 13.38 -4.92 1.15
C PHE A 267 13.10 -3.48 0.78
N THR A 268 12.80 -2.67 1.78
CA THR A 268 12.54 -1.24 1.65
C THR A 268 13.50 -0.48 2.56
N ALA A 269 14.17 0.55 2.05
CA ALA A 269 15.04 1.38 2.88
C ALA A 269 14.86 2.88 2.62
N PHE A 270 15.12 3.67 3.65
CA PHE A 270 14.95 5.12 3.64
C PHE A 270 15.85 5.83 4.65
N PRO A 271 16.18 7.12 4.45
CA PRO A 271 16.94 7.91 5.41
C PRO A 271 16.26 7.93 6.79
N ALA A 272 17.04 7.80 7.85
CA ALA A 272 16.56 7.80 9.24
C ALA A 272 17.47 8.61 10.16
N GLY A 273 17.57 9.90 9.84
CA GLY A 273 18.51 10.85 10.44
C GLY A 273 19.81 11.01 9.63
N LYS A 274 20.72 11.83 10.15
CA LYS A 274 21.99 12.12 9.49
C LYS A 274 22.87 10.86 9.41
N ASP A 275 23.37 10.56 8.21
CA ASP A 275 24.30 9.46 7.90
C ASP A 275 23.75 8.07 8.27
N LYS A 276 22.42 7.90 8.28
CA LYS A 276 21.74 6.67 8.68
C LYS A 276 20.61 6.29 7.72
N MET A 277 20.48 4.99 7.52
CA MET A 277 19.40 4.35 6.75
C MET A 277 18.62 3.41 7.66
N ARG A 278 17.30 3.41 7.54
CA ARG A 278 16.44 2.37 8.11
C ARG A 278 16.13 1.34 7.04
N LEU A 279 16.17 0.06 7.41
CA LEU A 279 15.77 -1.06 6.58
C LEU A 279 14.50 -1.69 7.13
N VAL A 280 13.56 -1.98 6.24
CA VAL A 280 12.38 -2.79 6.51
C VAL A 280 12.39 -3.98 5.56
N LEU A 281 12.23 -5.18 6.12
CA LEU A 281 12.07 -6.43 5.39
C LEU A 281 10.66 -6.94 5.63
N VAL A 282 9.86 -7.07 4.56
CA VAL A 282 8.63 -7.87 4.58
C VAL A 282 8.97 -9.23 4.01
N ILE A 283 8.76 -10.30 4.76
CA ILE A 283 8.91 -11.67 4.28
C ILE A 283 7.62 -12.44 4.42
N CYS A 284 7.23 -13.16 3.37
CA CYS A 284 6.09 -14.04 3.42
C CYS A 284 6.30 -15.31 2.59
N GLU A 285 5.48 -16.32 2.82
CA GLU A 285 5.35 -17.43 1.86
C GLU A 285 4.91 -16.89 0.50
N GLU A 286 5.34 -17.56 -0.58
CA GLU A 286 4.90 -17.24 -1.94
C GLU A 286 3.43 -17.67 -2.12
N ASP A 287 2.52 -16.90 -1.50
CA ASP A 287 1.08 -17.12 -1.47
C ASP A 287 0.36 -15.78 -1.71
N ALA A 288 -0.33 -15.72 -2.84
CA ALA A 288 -1.10 -14.56 -3.28
C ALA A 288 -2.16 -14.11 -2.27
N ALA A 289 -2.86 -15.04 -1.64
CA ALA A 289 -3.93 -14.73 -0.68
C ALA A 289 -3.34 -14.17 0.61
N LEU A 290 -2.19 -14.70 1.03
CA LEU A 290 -1.46 -14.21 2.20
C LEU A 290 -0.94 -12.79 1.98
N LEU A 291 -0.36 -12.53 0.81
CA LEU A 291 0.11 -11.19 0.43
C LEU A 291 -1.06 -10.21 0.37
N GLN A 292 -2.14 -10.56 -0.32
CA GLN A 292 -3.33 -9.72 -0.43
C GLN A 292 -3.90 -9.35 0.95
N ARG A 293 -3.88 -10.28 1.90
CA ARG A 293 -4.43 -10.10 3.24
C ARG A 293 -3.62 -9.14 4.11
N PHE A 294 -2.29 -9.20 4.05
CA PHE A 294 -1.41 -8.53 5.03
C PHE A 294 -0.53 -7.40 4.46
N GLN A 295 -0.47 -7.24 3.13
CA GLN A 295 0.39 -6.24 2.49
C GLN A 295 0.10 -4.78 2.90
N GLU A 296 -1.15 -4.43 3.17
CA GLU A 296 -1.53 -3.04 3.47
C GLU A 296 -1.14 -2.66 4.89
N ASP A 297 -1.32 -3.57 5.83
CA ASP A 297 -0.80 -3.42 7.19
C ASP A 297 0.72 -3.27 7.17
N ALA A 298 1.42 -4.05 6.33
CA ALA A 298 2.87 -3.90 6.15
C ALA A 298 3.25 -2.53 5.59
N LYS A 299 2.52 -2.00 4.59
CA LYS A 299 2.73 -0.64 4.08
C LYS A 299 2.48 0.42 5.14
N GLN A 300 1.45 0.27 5.99
CA GLN A 300 1.15 1.19 7.08
C GLN A 300 2.28 1.20 8.13
N ILE A 301 2.83 0.02 8.47
CA ILE A 301 4.01 -0.08 9.34
C ILE A 301 5.19 0.67 8.72
N ILE A 302 5.52 0.43 7.45
CA ILE A 302 6.60 1.14 6.74
C ILE A 302 6.38 2.65 6.78
N ALA A 303 5.16 3.11 6.45
CA ALA A 303 4.81 4.52 6.42
C ALA A 303 4.91 5.20 7.81
N ALA A 304 4.56 4.48 8.89
CA ALA A 304 4.69 4.98 10.26
C ALA A 304 6.16 5.25 10.62
N TYR A 305 7.07 4.31 10.32
CA TYR A 305 8.50 4.52 10.55
C TYR A 305 9.12 5.55 9.63
N PHE A 306 8.66 5.64 8.39
CA PHE A 306 9.10 6.68 7.46
C PHE A 306 8.71 8.06 7.98
N THR A 307 7.48 8.22 8.47
CA THR A 307 7.00 9.49 9.04
C THR A 307 7.77 9.89 10.30
N GLN A 308 8.12 8.92 11.16
CA GLN A 308 8.94 9.17 12.36
C GLN A 308 10.39 9.59 12.01
N ALA A 309 10.87 9.21 10.83
CA ALA A 309 12.24 9.48 10.39
C ALA A 309 12.43 10.89 9.80
N GLN A 310 11.34 11.58 9.45
CA GLN A 310 11.34 12.97 8.98
C GLN A 310 11.31 13.96 10.15
#